data_AF-A0AAD6T3G8-F1
#
_entry.id   AF-A0AAD6T3G8-F1
#
_cell.length_a   1.000
_cell.length_b   1.000
_cell.length_c   1.000
_cell.angle_alpha   90.00
_cell.angle_beta   90.00
_cell.angle_gamma   90.00
#
_symmetry.space_group_name_H-M   'P 1'
#
loop_
_entity.id
_entity.type
_entity.pdbx_description
1 polymer ?
#
loop_
_entity_poly.entity_id
_entity_poly.type
_entity_poly.pdbx_seq_one_letter_code
_entity_poly.pdbx_strand_id
1 'polypeptide(L)'
;MADQGSSSLASLTPETLATIAAFATAFAQQQNQPPPPPPPPVVPPFTSSGATSEFGGKSLPALFPSIESKIILDIVSHAFTPLDLPRLLSPLAARQDYTAPPSSAPSTEHTLALKHFPSFHALLRPLLKYFEVLSAFAASSGKPWVVFAITRSLSDYVSHLTELHKQYKWSAVDMKSGDYSGWARPDHNLLSRIVYMHPLPPPSSSPQSSIKAPSSKPKKTSSLLVEQQVCYDWNSGICKSSPCPSKRRHVCRTCEGDHPNSACPKKA
;
A
#
# COMPACT_ATOMS: atom_id res chain seq x y z
N MET A 1 -12.39 -77.15 -11.37
CA MET A 1 -12.00 -75.74 -11.16
C MET A 1 -13.04 -74.91 -11.89
N ALA A 2 -14.21 -74.68 -11.27
CA ALA A 2 -14.54 -73.55 -10.39
C ALA A 2 -14.63 -72.23 -11.18
N ASP A 3 -15.65 -71.39 -11.07
CA ASP A 3 -17.02 -71.43 -10.53
C ASP A 3 -17.71 -70.18 -11.11
N GLN A 4 -19.03 -70.19 -11.30
CA GLN A 4 -19.79 -69.09 -11.90
C GLN A 4 -20.23 -68.09 -10.82
N GLY A 5 -19.77 -66.84 -10.90
CA GLY A 5 -20.24 -65.75 -10.05
C GLY A 5 -21.42 -65.00 -10.67
N SER A 6 -22.64 -65.32 -10.26
CA SER A 6 -23.84 -64.50 -10.49
C SER A 6 -23.98 -63.43 -9.40
N SER A 7 -23.96 -62.16 -9.78
CA SER A 7 -24.20 -61.03 -8.87
C SER A 7 -25.69 -60.72 -8.74
N SER A 8 -26.18 -60.82 -7.51
CA SER A 8 -27.55 -60.52 -7.07
C SER A 8 -27.75 -59.01 -6.87
N LEU A 9 -28.79 -58.44 -7.49
CA LEU A 9 -29.24 -57.08 -7.23
C LEU A 9 -30.12 -57.07 -5.97
N ALA A 10 -29.61 -56.48 -4.90
CA ALA A 10 -30.32 -56.31 -3.64
C ALA A 10 -31.49 -55.33 -3.79
N SER A 11 -32.67 -55.75 -3.32
CA SER A 11 -33.88 -54.91 -3.19
C SER A 11 -33.67 -53.84 -2.13
N LEU A 12 -33.88 -52.58 -2.51
CA LEU A 12 -33.94 -51.45 -1.58
C LEU A 12 -35.33 -51.41 -0.93
N THR A 13 -35.36 -51.32 0.39
CA THR A 13 -36.59 -51.32 1.18
C THR A 13 -37.23 -49.92 1.23
N PRO A 14 -38.56 -49.81 1.38
CA PRO A 14 -39.25 -48.52 1.39
C PRO A 14 -38.82 -47.57 2.52
N GLU A 15 -38.23 -48.07 3.60
CA GLU A 15 -37.69 -47.24 4.69
C GLU A 15 -36.40 -46.49 4.32
N THR A 16 -35.58 -47.05 3.42
CA THR A 16 -34.37 -46.34 2.94
C THR A 16 -34.73 -45.17 2.02
N LEU A 17 -35.84 -45.26 1.29
CA LEU A 17 -36.35 -44.15 0.46
C LEU A 17 -36.92 -42.99 1.32
N ALA A 18 -37.60 -43.30 2.42
CA ALA A 18 -38.14 -42.27 3.32
C ALA A 18 -37.03 -41.45 4.02
N THR A 19 -35.92 -42.11 4.37
CA THR A 19 -34.76 -41.46 5.02
C THR A 19 -34.03 -40.51 4.07
N ILE A 20 -33.92 -40.86 2.79
CA ILE A 20 -33.29 -39.99 1.76
C ILE A 20 -34.17 -38.75 1.47
N ALA A 21 -35.49 -38.90 1.47
CA ALA A 21 -36.42 -37.78 1.25
C ALA A 21 -36.41 -36.76 2.41
N ALA A 22 -36.20 -37.21 3.66
CA ALA A 22 -36.09 -36.32 4.81
C ALA A 22 -34.81 -35.46 4.76
N PHE A 23 -33.69 -36.02 4.28
CA PHE A 23 -32.43 -35.28 4.13
C PHE A 23 -32.46 -34.22 3.03
N ALA A 24 -33.13 -34.48 1.91
CA ALA A 24 -33.27 -33.52 0.82
C ALA A 24 -34.07 -32.27 1.23
N THR A 25 -35.05 -32.44 2.12
CA THR A 25 -35.93 -31.34 2.55
C THR A 25 -35.23 -30.40 3.55
N ALA A 26 -34.35 -30.94 4.41
CA ALA A 26 -33.58 -30.12 5.36
C ALA A 26 -32.53 -29.23 4.68
N PHE A 27 -31.94 -29.68 3.56
CA PHE A 27 -30.92 -28.91 2.84
C PHE A 27 -31.51 -27.72 2.06
N ALA A 28 -32.73 -27.86 1.52
CA ALA A 28 -33.40 -26.79 0.78
C ALA A 28 -33.82 -25.62 1.66
N GLN A 29 -34.09 -25.86 2.95
CA GLN A 29 -34.51 -24.81 3.89
C GLN A 29 -33.34 -23.93 4.39
N GLN A 30 -32.10 -24.42 4.28
CA GLN A 30 -30.90 -23.68 4.75
C GLN A 30 -30.35 -22.69 3.72
N GLN A 31 -30.77 -22.76 2.44
CA GLN A 31 -30.32 -21.82 1.40
C GLN A 31 -31.11 -20.50 1.35
N ASN A 32 -32.18 -20.36 2.13
CA ASN A 32 -33.04 -19.17 2.09
C ASN A 32 -32.93 -18.25 3.32
N GLN A 33 -31.93 -18.46 4.18
CA GLN A 33 -31.61 -17.53 5.26
C GLN A 33 -30.47 -16.59 4.84
N PRO A 34 -30.62 -15.26 4.99
CA PRO A 34 -29.53 -14.34 4.80
C PRO A 34 -28.38 -14.67 5.76
N PRO A 35 -27.11 -14.56 5.31
CA PRO A 35 -25.96 -14.89 6.15
C PRO A 35 -25.98 -14.03 7.42
N PRO A 36 -25.72 -14.62 8.60
CA PRO A 36 -25.64 -13.85 9.83
C PRO A 36 -24.56 -12.78 9.69
N PRO A 37 -24.78 -11.57 10.26
CA PRO A 37 -23.79 -10.52 10.23
C PRO A 37 -22.47 -11.03 10.84
N PRO A 38 -21.31 -10.68 10.25
CA PRO A 38 -20.03 -11.09 10.79
C PRO A 38 -19.92 -10.61 12.25
N PRO A 39 -19.41 -11.45 13.17
CA PRO A 39 -19.18 -11.03 14.54
C PRO A 39 -18.25 -9.80 14.53
N PRO A 40 -18.48 -8.82 15.43
CA PRO A 40 -17.57 -7.69 15.55
C PRO A 40 -16.15 -8.23 15.80
N PRO A 41 -15.10 -7.61 15.24
CA PRO A 41 -13.73 -8.02 15.48
C PRO A 41 -13.47 -8.01 16.99
N VAL A 42 -13.34 -9.21 17.56
CA VAL A 42 -13.00 -9.39 18.97
C VAL A 42 -11.53 -9.01 19.11
N VAL A 43 -11.29 -7.78 19.57
CA VAL A 43 -9.95 -7.34 19.96
C VAL A 43 -9.54 -8.22 21.15
N PRO A 44 -8.45 -9.00 21.06
CA PRO A 44 -8.07 -9.88 22.14
C PRO A 44 -7.87 -9.05 23.43
N PRO A 45 -8.44 -9.48 24.57
CA PRO A 45 -8.23 -8.79 25.83
C PRO A 45 -6.73 -8.75 26.15
N PHE A 46 -6.29 -7.69 26.83
CA PHE A 46 -4.93 -7.49 27.32
C PHE A 46 -4.58 -8.50 28.41
N THR A 47 -4.57 -9.80 28.09
CA THR A 47 -4.10 -10.82 29.03
C THR A 47 -2.59 -10.89 28.88
N SER A 48 -1.92 -10.17 29.77
CA SER A 48 -0.47 -10.24 29.99
C SER A 48 -0.11 -11.66 30.44
N SER A 49 0.05 -12.57 29.47
CA SER A 49 0.35 -13.97 29.76
C SER A 49 1.84 -14.11 29.95
N GLY A 50 2.30 -13.90 31.19
CA GLY A 50 3.46 -14.57 31.81
C GLY A 50 4.85 -14.46 31.17
N ALA A 51 5.03 -13.77 30.04
CA ALA A 51 6.35 -13.45 29.54
C ALA A 51 6.86 -12.24 30.33
N THR A 52 7.94 -12.45 31.09
CA THR A 52 8.73 -11.40 31.73
C THR A 52 9.10 -10.36 30.68
N SER A 53 8.30 -9.30 30.60
CA SER A 53 8.53 -8.20 29.67
C SER A 53 9.83 -7.52 30.05
N GLU A 54 10.84 -7.63 29.18
CA GLU A 54 12.15 -6.96 29.32
C GLU A 54 12.02 -5.43 29.41
N PHE A 55 10.83 -4.87 29.12
CA PHE A 55 10.49 -3.46 29.30
C PHE A 55 10.11 -3.07 30.74
N GLY A 56 10.69 -3.74 31.75
CA GLY A 56 10.57 -3.36 33.16
C GLY A 56 9.15 -3.23 33.68
N GLY A 57 8.18 -3.96 33.08
CA GLY A 57 6.77 -3.94 33.48
C GLY A 57 6.05 -2.61 33.28
N LYS A 58 6.62 -1.65 32.54
CA LYS A 58 5.97 -0.35 32.30
C LYS A 58 4.78 -0.53 31.37
N SER A 59 3.63 0.01 31.76
CA SER A 59 2.45 0.08 30.89
C SER A 59 2.71 0.98 29.68
N LEU A 60 2.04 0.73 28.55
CA LEU A 60 2.22 1.52 27.33
C LEU A 60 2.03 3.05 27.56
N PRO A 61 1.03 3.52 28.34
CA PRO A 61 0.92 4.95 28.68
C PRO A 61 2.11 5.48 29.48
N ALA A 62 2.74 4.66 30.32
CA ALA A 62 3.92 5.07 31.10
C ALA A 62 5.18 5.26 30.22
N LEU A 63 5.22 4.66 29.02
CA LEU A 63 6.29 4.90 28.04
C LEU A 63 6.10 6.23 27.29
N PHE A 64 4.87 6.76 27.24
CA PHE A 64 4.52 7.96 26.50
C PHE A 64 3.76 8.98 27.37
N PRO A 65 4.38 9.50 28.44
CA PRO A 65 3.70 10.41 29.37
C PRO A 65 3.26 11.74 28.75
N SER A 66 3.80 12.09 27.58
CA SER A 66 3.42 13.31 26.83
C SER A 66 2.18 13.14 25.94
N ILE A 67 1.65 11.92 25.80
CA ILE A 67 0.53 11.59 24.93
C ILE A 67 -0.65 11.18 25.79
N GLU A 68 -1.84 11.71 25.49
CA GLU A 68 -3.06 11.32 26.20
C GLU A 68 -3.32 9.81 26.03
N SER A 69 -3.66 9.13 27.13
CA SER A 69 -3.94 7.68 27.13
C SER A 69 -5.01 7.29 26.11
N LYS A 70 -6.00 8.17 25.88
CA LYS A 70 -7.04 7.97 24.86
C LYS A 70 -6.44 7.89 23.45
N ILE A 71 -5.55 8.80 23.09
CA ILE A 71 -4.88 8.81 21.79
C ILE A 71 -4.04 7.54 21.60
N ILE A 72 -3.35 7.09 22.65
CA ILE A 72 -2.61 5.83 22.60
C ILE A 72 -3.56 4.67 22.29
N LEU A 73 -4.73 4.63 22.96
CA LEU A 73 -5.75 3.61 22.72
C LEU A 73 -6.31 3.67 21.29
N ASP A 74 -6.56 4.88 20.77
CA ASP A 74 -7.03 5.08 19.40
C ASP A 74 -5.99 4.59 18.38
N ILE A 75 -4.70 4.78 18.65
CA ILE A 75 -3.61 4.28 17.78
C ILE A 75 -3.59 2.76 17.75
N VAL A 76 -3.58 2.10 18.93
CA VAL A 76 -3.48 0.63 19.00
C VAL A 76 -4.74 -0.08 18.52
N SER A 77 -5.89 0.59 18.57
CA SER A 77 -7.16 0.10 18.02
C SER A 77 -7.37 0.45 16.54
N HIS A 78 -6.39 1.10 15.90
CA HIS A 78 -6.47 1.60 14.52
C HIS A 78 -7.66 2.55 14.27
N ALA A 79 -8.18 3.20 15.31
CA ALA A 79 -9.21 4.24 15.22
C ALA A 79 -8.61 5.65 15.02
N PHE A 80 -7.30 5.80 15.21
CA PHE A 80 -6.59 7.06 15.06
C PHE A 80 -6.59 7.56 13.61
N THR A 81 -7.10 8.77 13.38
CA THR A 81 -7.18 9.35 12.02
C THR A 81 -5.97 10.23 11.71
N PRO A 82 -5.63 10.46 10.43
CA PRO A 82 -4.58 11.41 10.06
C PRO A 82 -4.83 12.85 10.53
N LEU A 83 -6.09 13.22 10.82
CA LEU A 83 -6.44 14.53 11.36
C LEU A 83 -6.06 14.68 12.84
N ASP A 84 -5.91 13.56 13.56
CA ASP A 84 -5.49 13.53 14.96
C ASP A 84 -3.96 13.59 15.11
N LEU A 85 -3.21 13.46 14.02
CA LEU A 85 -1.73 13.48 14.00
C LEU A 85 -1.11 14.69 14.73
N PRO A 86 -1.64 15.92 14.63
CA PRO A 86 -1.13 17.07 15.40
C PRO A 86 -1.20 16.87 16.93
N ARG A 87 -2.14 16.05 17.43
CA ARG A 87 -2.30 15.78 18.86
C ARG A 87 -1.11 15.02 19.45
N LEU A 88 -0.30 14.37 18.61
CA LEU A 88 0.93 13.66 19.04
C LEU A 88 2.11 14.60 19.33
N LEU A 89 2.04 15.87 18.94
CA LEU A 89 3.14 16.84 19.05
C LEU A 89 3.28 17.55 20.40
N SER A 90 2.60 17.08 21.45
CA SER A 90 2.63 17.62 22.84
C SER A 90 1.58 18.71 23.12
N PRO A 91 1.12 18.88 24.39
CA PRO A 91 0.00 19.75 24.78
C PRO A 91 0.18 21.25 24.52
N LEU A 92 1.42 21.70 24.31
CA LEU A 92 1.70 23.10 23.96
C LEU A 92 1.10 23.48 22.60
N ALA A 93 0.96 22.52 21.67
CA ALA A 93 0.24 22.71 20.43
C ALA A 93 -1.29 22.72 20.63
N ALA A 94 -1.80 22.05 21.68
CA ALA A 94 -3.22 22.03 22.02
C ALA A 94 -3.70 23.34 22.68
N ARG A 95 -2.78 24.14 23.26
CA ARG A 95 -3.07 25.48 23.81
C ARG A 95 -3.13 26.60 22.77
N GLN A 96 -2.85 26.32 21.49
CA GLN A 96 -3.37 27.19 20.44
C GLN A 96 -4.86 26.93 20.36
N ASP A 97 -5.63 27.63 21.20
CA ASP A 97 -7.08 27.65 21.16
C ASP A 97 -7.51 27.85 19.70
N TYR A 98 -8.04 26.78 19.12
CA TYR A 98 -8.80 26.86 17.89
C TYR A 98 -10.08 27.58 18.27
N THR A 99 -10.03 28.91 18.28
CA THR A 99 -11.23 29.71 18.12
C THR A 99 -11.84 29.22 16.82
N ALA A 100 -12.85 28.36 16.92
CA ALA A 100 -13.56 27.82 15.79
C ALA A 100 -13.96 29.02 14.91
N PRO A 101 -13.49 29.11 13.66
CA PRO A 101 -13.93 30.19 12.79
C PRO A 101 -15.47 30.14 12.74
N PRO A 102 -16.16 31.27 12.85
CA PRO A 102 -17.61 31.31 12.92
C PRO A 102 -18.21 30.53 11.75
N SER A 103 -18.93 29.48 12.13
CA SER A 103 -19.58 28.49 11.28
C SER A 103 -20.36 29.14 10.14
N SER A 104 -19.85 29.03 8.91
CA SER A 104 -20.64 29.19 7.67
C SER A 104 -19.87 28.85 6.39
N ALA A 105 -18.54 28.75 6.42
CA ALA A 105 -17.77 28.29 5.26
C ALA A 105 -17.45 26.77 5.38
N PRO A 106 -17.64 25.97 4.33
CA PRO A 106 -17.18 24.57 4.30
C PRO A 106 -15.66 24.57 4.40
N SER A 107 -15.13 24.48 5.62
CA SER A 107 -13.70 24.30 5.86
C SER A 107 -13.36 22.89 5.41
N THR A 108 -12.83 22.79 4.19
CA THR A 108 -12.20 21.58 3.70
C THR A 108 -11.10 21.18 4.70
N GLU A 109 -11.14 19.93 5.16
CA GLU A 109 -10.14 19.29 6.06
C GLU A 109 -8.68 19.61 5.67
N HIS A 110 -8.49 19.89 4.39
CA HIS A 110 -7.31 20.36 3.70
C HIS A 110 -6.66 21.64 4.27
N THR A 111 -7.43 22.64 4.69
CA THR A 111 -6.87 23.88 5.24
C THR A 111 -6.28 23.65 6.63
N LEU A 112 -6.83 22.70 7.38
CA LEU A 112 -6.33 22.33 8.70
C LEU A 112 -4.99 21.59 8.57
N ALA A 113 -4.87 20.61 7.68
CA ALA A 113 -3.61 19.86 7.51
C ALA A 113 -2.42 20.76 7.13
N LEU A 114 -2.59 21.69 6.19
CA LEU A 114 -1.54 22.66 5.80
C LEU A 114 -1.24 23.66 6.92
N LYS A 115 -2.24 24.03 7.72
CA LYS A 115 -2.05 24.89 8.90
C LYS A 115 -1.19 24.20 9.96
N HIS A 116 -1.34 22.88 10.14
CA HIS A 116 -0.62 22.14 11.18
C HIS A 116 0.77 21.67 10.75
N PHE A 117 0.98 21.47 9.45
CA PHE A 117 2.23 20.90 8.92
C PHE A 117 2.84 21.76 7.80
N PRO A 118 3.37 22.95 8.13
CA PRO A 118 3.92 23.88 7.14
C PRO A 118 5.19 23.37 6.44
N SER A 119 5.82 22.32 6.97
CA SER A 119 7.02 21.70 6.39
C SER A 119 6.98 20.18 6.50
N PHE A 120 7.75 19.51 5.64
CA PHE A 120 7.95 18.06 5.72
C PHE A 120 8.38 17.60 7.12
N HIS A 121 9.31 18.32 7.75
CA HIS A 121 9.77 18.01 9.10
C HIS A 121 8.67 18.19 10.17
N ALA A 122 7.71 19.08 9.95
CA ALA A 122 6.57 19.24 10.85
C ALA A 122 5.62 18.03 10.80
N LEU A 123 5.43 17.43 9.62
CA LEU A 123 4.67 16.18 9.46
C LEU A 123 5.45 14.95 9.96
N LEU A 124 6.76 14.90 9.69
CA LEU A 124 7.57 13.72 9.96
C LEU A 124 7.64 13.40 11.46
N ARG A 125 7.71 14.41 12.33
CA ARG A 125 7.78 14.22 13.79
C ARG A 125 6.57 13.45 14.39
N PRO A 126 5.31 13.91 14.23
CA PRO A 126 4.16 13.18 14.76
C PRO A 126 3.98 11.81 14.12
N LEU A 127 4.33 11.68 12.84
CA LEU A 127 4.31 10.41 12.14
C LEU A 127 5.28 9.41 12.77
N LEU A 128 6.54 9.80 13.00
CA LEU A 128 7.51 8.96 13.71
C LEU A 128 6.99 8.59 15.09
N LYS A 129 6.34 9.53 15.80
CA LYS A 129 5.77 9.27 17.13
C LYS A 129 4.62 8.25 17.10
N TYR A 130 3.76 8.33 16.09
CA TYR A 130 2.70 7.35 15.84
C TYR A 130 3.29 5.93 15.70
N PHE A 131 4.32 5.78 14.86
CA PHE A 131 4.97 4.47 14.69
C PHE A 131 5.78 4.01 15.89
N GLU A 132 6.32 4.92 16.70
CA GLU A 132 6.96 4.58 17.98
C GLU A 132 5.96 3.93 18.95
N VAL A 133 4.74 4.49 19.04
CA VAL A 133 3.64 3.91 19.83
C VAL A 133 3.24 2.53 19.30
N LEU A 134 3.07 2.38 17.98
CA LEU A 134 2.76 1.09 17.37
C LEU A 134 3.86 0.04 17.61
N SER A 135 5.12 0.42 17.49
CA SER A 135 6.26 -0.48 17.73
C SER A 135 6.33 -0.90 19.20
N ALA A 136 6.09 0.02 20.14
CA ALA A 136 6.03 -0.31 21.57
C ALA A 136 4.86 -1.26 21.90
N PHE A 137 3.70 -1.05 21.28
CA PHE A 137 2.56 -1.96 21.40
C PHE A 137 2.85 -3.34 20.78
N ALA A 138 3.48 -3.38 19.61
CA ALA A 138 3.91 -4.64 19.01
C ALA A 138 4.93 -5.37 19.88
N ALA A 139 5.84 -4.65 20.54
CA ALA A 139 6.81 -5.24 21.45
C ALA A 139 6.14 -5.88 22.67
N SER A 140 5.07 -5.28 23.20
CA SER A 140 4.32 -5.87 24.32
C SER A 140 3.58 -7.16 23.96
N SER A 141 3.34 -7.42 22.68
CA SER A 141 2.75 -8.67 22.20
C SER A 141 3.69 -9.88 22.29
N GLY A 142 4.98 -9.68 22.58
CA GLY A 142 6.00 -10.74 22.61
C GLY A 142 6.34 -11.31 21.22
N LYS A 143 5.92 -10.65 20.14
CA LYS A 143 6.17 -11.09 18.76
C LYS A 143 7.24 -10.19 18.10
N PRO A 144 8.54 -10.52 18.21
CA PRO A 144 9.62 -9.65 17.71
C PRO A 144 9.53 -9.39 16.20
N TRP A 145 8.96 -10.33 15.43
CA TRP A 145 8.78 -10.15 13.99
C TRP A 145 7.85 -8.97 13.67
N VAL A 146 6.81 -8.71 14.47
CA VAL A 146 5.84 -7.63 14.24
C VAL A 146 6.54 -6.27 14.40
N VAL A 147 7.37 -6.15 15.44
CA VAL A 147 8.20 -4.96 15.67
C VAL A 147 9.15 -4.72 14.50
N PHE A 148 9.82 -5.78 14.02
CA PHE A 148 10.68 -5.71 12.84
C PHE A 148 9.91 -5.25 11.60
N ALA A 149 8.74 -5.83 11.33
CA ALA A 149 7.91 -5.47 10.19
C ALA A 149 7.48 -3.99 10.24
N ILE A 150 7.00 -3.51 11.39
CA ILE A 150 6.61 -2.10 11.57
C ILE A 150 7.81 -1.18 11.36
N THR A 151 8.96 -1.50 11.96
CA THR A 151 10.17 -0.67 11.88
C THR A 151 10.70 -0.60 10.44
N ARG A 152 10.69 -1.73 9.73
CA ARG A 152 11.07 -1.79 8.32
C ARG A 152 10.11 -0.98 7.45
N SER A 153 8.79 -1.19 7.60
CA SER A 153 7.78 -0.44 6.86
C SER A 153 7.86 1.06 7.12
N LEU A 154 8.16 1.48 8.36
CA LEU A 154 8.43 2.87 8.69
C LEU A 154 9.65 3.41 7.91
N SER A 155 10.75 2.67 7.89
CA SER A 155 11.97 3.08 7.17
C SER A 155 11.71 3.23 5.67
N ASP A 156 11.01 2.27 5.06
CA ASP A 156 10.63 2.31 3.65
C ASP A 156 9.71 3.52 3.38
N TYR A 157 8.71 3.75 4.25
CA TYR A 157 7.77 4.87 4.11
C TYR A 157 8.45 6.24 4.25
N VAL A 158 9.33 6.42 5.24
CA VAL A 158 10.07 7.68 5.44
C VAL A 158 11.03 7.92 4.28
N SER A 159 11.69 6.87 3.78
CA SER A 159 12.57 6.98 2.60
C SER A 159 11.78 7.45 1.38
N HIS A 160 10.61 6.87 1.15
CA HIS A 160 9.73 7.25 0.06
C HIS A 160 9.20 8.69 0.21
N LEU A 161 8.72 9.07 1.40
CA LEU A 161 8.28 10.43 1.69
C LEU A 161 9.41 11.46 1.50
N THR A 162 10.63 11.11 1.89
CA THR A 162 11.80 11.97 1.72
C THR A 162 12.12 12.17 0.23
N GLU A 163 11.99 11.12 -0.56
CA GLU A 163 12.19 11.20 -2.01
C GLU A 163 11.12 12.05 -2.67
N LEU A 164 9.85 11.88 -2.29
CA LEU A 164 8.76 12.76 -2.75
C LEU A 164 9.02 14.22 -2.34
N HIS A 165 9.49 14.46 -1.11
CA HIS A 165 9.82 15.81 -0.66
C HIS A 165 10.97 16.46 -1.46
N LYS A 166 11.93 15.67 -1.96
CA LYS A 166 13.00 16.18 -2.84
C LYS A 166 12.49 16.50 -4.25
N GLN A 167 11.62 15.65 -4.78
CA GLN A 167 11.11 15.78 -6.15
C GLN A 167 10.06 16.88 -6.28
N TYR A 168 9.26 17.10 -5.24
CA TYR A 168 8.17 18.05 -5.24
C TYR A 168 8.41 19.11 -4.18
N LYS A 169 8.22 20.40 -4.55
CA LYS A 169 8.10 21.44 -3.54
C LYS A 169 6.97 21.02 -2.59
N TRP A 170 7.19 21.13 -1.28
CA TRP A 170 6.18 20.76 -0.28
C TRP A 170 4.83 21.49 -0.52
N SER A 171 4.88 22.69 -1.09
CA SER A 171 3.72 23.47 -1.54
C SER A 171 3.07 23.01 -2.87
N ALA A 172 3.73 22.13 -3.62
CA ALA A 172 3.30 21.55 -4.89
C ALA A 172 2.86 20.08 -4.77
N VAL A 173 3.02 19.45 -3.59
CA VAL A 173 2.25 18.24 -3.23
C VAL A 173 0.83 18.72 -2.92
N ASP A 174 0.17 19.15 -3.99
CA ASP A 174 -1.04 19.94 -3.96
C ASP A 174 -2.22 18.98 -4.03
N MET A 175 -2.77 18.62 -2.86
CA MET A 175 -4.04 17.91 -2.71
C MET A 175 -5.26 18.74 -3.20
N LYS A 176 -5.02 19.84 -3.95
CA LYS A 176 -5.97 20.91 -4.30
C LYS A 176 -7.21 20.48 -5.06
N SER A 177 -7.21 19.31 -5.71
CA SER A 177 -8.35 18.86 -6.52
C SER A 177 -9.24 17.81 -5.85
N GLY A 178 -8.85 17.25 -4.70
CA GLY A 178 -9.57 16.11 -4.10
C GLY A 178 -9.61 14.86 -5.00
N ASP A 179 -8.81 14.83 -6.06
CA ASP A 179 -8.67 13.67 -6.93
C ASP A 179 -7.64 12.70 -6.34
N TYR A 180 -8.14 11.77 -5.53
CA TYR A 180 -7.35 10.70 -4.94
C TYR A 180 -7.18 9.48 -5.87
N SER A 181 -7.69 9.54 -7.12
CA SER A 181 -7.69 8.39 -8.03
C SER A 181 -6.28 7.92 -8.43
N GLY A 182 -5.25 8.73 -8.16
CA GLY A 182 -3.83 8.41 -8.34
C GLY A 182 -3.06 7.92 -7.10
N TRP A 183 -3.65 7.92 -5.90
CA TRP A 183 -2.92 7.58 -4.66
C TRP A 183 -2.71 6.07 -4.46
N ALA A 184 -3.69 5.26 -4.84
CA ALA A 184 -3.58 3.79 -4.79
C ALA A 184 -3.09 3.19 -6.11
N ARG A 185 -3.00 3.99 -7.18
CA ARG A 185 -2.41 3.58 -8.46
C ARG A 185 -0.97 4.04 -8.45
N PRO A 186 -0.01 3.12 -8.33
CA PRO A 186 1.38 3.48 -8.45
C PRO A 186 1.56 4.19 -9.80
N ASP A 187 1.85 5.49 -9.80
CA ASP A 187 1.94 6.28 -11.04
C ASP A 187 2.92 5.56 -11.96
N HIS A 188 2.39 4.93 -13.02
CA HIS A 188 3.19 4.07 -13.89
C HIS A 188 4.21 4.89 -14.67
N ASN A 189 4.00 6.19 -14.89
CA ASN A 189 5.04 7.06 -15.43
C ASN A 189 6.11 7.31 -14.39
N LEU A 190 5.74 7.59 -13.13
CA LEU A 190 6.69 7.78 -12.04
C LEU A 190 7.51 6.50 -11.73
N LEU A 191 6.85 5.35 -11.64
CA LEU A 191 7.48 4.03 -11.51
C LEU A 191 8.29 3.65 -12.74
N SER A 192 7.83 3.95 -13.96
CA SER A 192 8.66 3.72 -15.15
C SER A 192 9.92 4.57 -15.15
N ARG A 193 9.86 5.78 -14.57
CA ARG A 193 11.00 6.67 -14.43
C ARG A 193 11.97 6.19 -13.33
N ILE A 194 11.43 5.81 -12.17
CA ILE A 194 12.20 5.44 -10.97
C ILE A 194 12.72 4.00 -11.03
N VAL A 195 11.91 3.03 -11.46
CA VAL A 195 12.26 1.60 -11.49
C VAL A 195 12.95 1.20 -12.79
N TYR A 196 12.64 1.85 -13.92
CA TYR A 196 13.11 1.39 -15.24
C TYR A 196 14.04 2.36 -15.98
N MET A 197 14.32 3.58 -15.49
CA MET A 197 15.03 4.61 -16.28
C MET A 197 16.18 5.37 -15.59
N HIS A 198 16.73 4.87 -14.48
CA HIS A 198 18.00 5.42 -13.97
C HIS A 198 19.11 4.37 -13.85
N PRO A 199 19.93 4.13 -14.89
CA PRO A 199 21.36 4.07 -14.66
C PRO A 199 21.77 5.45 -14.12
N LEU A 200 22.38 5.48 -12.93
CA LEU A 200 23.07 6.70 -12.48
C LEU A 200 24.02 7.15 -13.60
N PRO A 201 24.12 8.46 -13.89
CA PRO A 201 25.19 8.94 -14.75
C PRO A 201 26.52 8.48 -14.14
N PRO A 202 27.42 7.84 -14.92
CA PRO A 202 28.73 7.50 -14.39
C PRO A 202 29.43 8.79 -13.96
N PRO A 203 30.16 8.79 -12.82
CA PRO A 203 30.93 9.94 -12.42
C PRO A 203 31.88 10.34 -13.56
N SER A 204 31.84 11.62 -13.90
CA SER A 204 32.70 12.32 -14.85
C SER A 204 34.12 11.73 -14.89
N SER A 205 34.50 11.24 -16.07
CA SER A 205 35.80 10.67 -16.38
C SER A 205 36.95 11.67 -16.18
N SER A 206 37.84 11.38 -15.25
CA SER A 206 39.26 11.70 -15.37
C SER A 206 39.97 10.58 -16.17
N PRO A 207 40.99 10.90 -16.99
CA PRO A 207 41.64 9.90 -17.82
C PRO A 207 42.73 9.19 -17.01
N GLN A 208 42.57 7.90 -16.73
CA GLN A 208 43.70 7.07 -16.29
C GLN A 208 43.63 5.63 -16.84
N SER A 209 44.55 5.38 -17.77
CA SER A 209 45.30 4.15 -18.04
C SER A 209 44.66 2.79 -17.78
N SER A 210 44.34 2.12 -18.89
CA SER A 210 44.55 0.70 -19.21
C SER A 210 44.99 -0.26 -18.09
N ILE A 211 44.06 -1.11 -17.63
CA ILE A 211 44.36 -2.47 -17.17
C ILE A 211 43.30 -3.43 -17.74
N LYS A 212 43.77 -4.44 -18.49
CA LYS A 212 42.98 -5.56 -19.02
C LYS A 212 42.86 -6.67 -17.96
N ALA A 213 41.65 -7.17 -17.70
CA ALA A 213 41.27 -8.57 -17.42
C ALA A 213 39.79 -8.65 -16.95
N PRO A 214 39.19 -9.84 -16.78
CA PRO A 214 38.81 -10.77 -17.83
C PRO A 214 37.27 -10.95 -17.91
N SER A 215 36.86 -11.49 -19.06
CA SER A 215 35.47 -11.74 -19.46
C SER A 215 34.69 -12.61 -18.47
N SER A 216 33.66 -12.03 -17.85
CA SER A 216 32.57 -12.77 -17.21
C SER A 216 31.24 -12.36 -17.86
N LYS A 217 30.55 -13.37 -18.40
CA LYS A 217 29.31 -13.22 -19.18
C LYS A 217 28.19 -12.63 -18.30
N PRO A 218 27.54 -11.51 -18.68
CA PRO A 218 26.37 -11.05 -17.95
C PRO A 218 25.15 -11.93 -18.31
N LYS A 219 24.48 -12.43 -17.27
CA LYS A 219 23.14 -13.03 -17.34
C LYS A 219 22.20 -12.03 -18.02
N LYS A 220 21.61 -12.43 -19.16
CA LYS A 220 20.51 -11.72 -19.83
C LYS A 220 19.27 -11.78 -18.94
N THR A 221 19.14 -10.84 -18.01
CA THR A 221 17.84 -10.45 -17.49
C THR A 221 17.15 -9.55 -18.53
N SER A 222 15.85 -9.70 -18.64
CA SER A 222 14.95 -9.25 -19.71
C SER A 222 14.82 -7.73 -19.82
N SER A 223 15.89 -7.05 -20.22
CA SER A 223 15.81 -5.75 -20.87
C SER A 223 15.35 -6.01 -22.30
N LEU A 224 14.03 -6.04 -22.51
CA LEU A 224 13.47 -5.81 -23.85
C LEU A 224 14.15 -4.54 -24.36
N LEU A 225 14.95 -4.67 -25.42
CA LEU A 225 15.72 -3.59 -26.02
C LEU A 225 14.82 -2.35 -26.10
N VAL A 226 15.29 -1.21 -25.59
CA VAL A 226 14.54 0.06 -25.61
C VAL A 226 14.03 0.38 -27.04
N GLU A 227 14.75 -0.11 -28.05
CA GLU A 227 14.42 -0.07 -29.47
C GLU A 227 13.17 -0.86 -29.88
N GLN A 228 12.64 -1.74 -29.03
CA GLN A 228 11.40 -2.47 -29.25
C GLN A 228 10.20 -1.80 -28.57
N GLN A 229 10.43 -0.88 -27.61
CA GLN A 229 9.36 -0.19 -26.89
C GLN A 229 8.70 0.88 -27.76
N VAL A 230 7.39 1.06 -27.56
CA VAL A 230 6.59 2.07 -28.27
C VAL A 230 6.82 3.46 -27.66
N CYS A 231 6.95 4.49 -28.51
CA CYS A 231 7.03 5.89 -28.08
C CYS A 231 5.63 6.42 -27.72
N TYR A 232 5.39 6.69 -26.44
CA TYR A 232 4.12 7.25 -25.98
C TYR A 232 3.93 8.71 -26.39
N ASP A 233 5.00 9.50 -26.37
CA ASP A 233 4.96 10.91 -26.78
C ASP A 233 4.63 11.07 -28.27
N TRP A 234 5.01 10.11 -29.10
CA TRP A 234 4.58 10.09 -30.50
C TRP A 234 3.10 9.74 -30.63
N ASN A 235 2.62 8.77 -29.84
CA ASN A 235 1.20 8.41 -29.82
C ASN A 235 0.28 9.53 -29.29
N SER A 236 0.80 10.49 -28.52
CA SER A 236 0.12 11.70 -28.08
C SER A 236 0.34 12.92 -28.99
N GLY A 237 1.14 12.79 -30.05
CA GLY A 237 1.44 13.87 -31.01
C GLY A 237 2.49 14.88 -30.54
N ILE A 238 3.15 14.63 -29.41
CA ILE A 238 4.19 15.48 -28.82
C ILE A 238 5.55 15.24 -29.51
N CYS A 239 5.92 13.98 -29.71
CA CYS A 239 7.17 13.61 -30.39
C CYS A 239 6.99 13.67 -31.91
N LYS A 240 7.70 14.59 -32.57
CA LYS A 240 7.62 14.80 -34.04
C LYS A 240 8.86 14.37 -34.80
N SER A 241 9.95 14.03 -34.11
CA SER A 241 11.23 13.66 -34.73
C SER A 241 11.29 12.18 -35.11
N SER A 242 11.74 11.87 -36.33
CA SER A 242 12.03 10.51 -36.78
C SER A 242 13.49 10.45 -37.26
N PRO A 243 14.38 9.69 -36.61
CA PRO A 243 14.12 8.73 -35.53
C PRO A 243 13.82 9.37 -34.17
N CYS A 244 13.13 8.63 -33.30
CA CYS A 244 12.80 9.06 -31.94
C CYS A 244 14.07 9.39 -31.13
N PRO A 245 14.15 10.54 -30.41
CA PRO A 245 15.32 10.88 -29.58
C PRO A 245 15.59 9.85 -28.48
N SER A 246 14.53 9.19 -27.99
CA SER A 246 14.60 8.12 -26.99
C SER A 246 14.84 6.72 -27.60
N LYS A 247 15.10 6.65 -28.91
CA LYS A 247 15.29 5.39 -29.67
C LYS A 247 14.11 4.41 -29.54
N ARG A 248 12.89 4.90 -29.37
CA ARG A 248 11.67 4.07 -29.30
C ARG A 248 10.96 4.01 -30.66
N ARG A 249 10.14 2.98 -30.87
CA ARG A 249 9.38 2.80 -32.12
C ARG A 249 8.17 3.73 -32.18
N HIS A 250 8.00 4.40 -33.30
CA HIS A 250 6.84 5.23 -33.61
C HIS A 250 5.76 4.36 -34.27
N VAL A 251 5.06 3.58 -33.45
CA VAL A 251 3.94 2.71 -33.88
C VAL A 251 2.73 2.91 -32.99
N CYS A 252 1.53 2.72 -33.54
CA CYS A 252 0.27 2.88 -32.83
C CYS A 252 0.20 1.88 -31.67
N ARG A 253 -0.09 2.35 -30.45
CA ARG A 253 -0.22 1.44 -29.29
C ARG A 253 -1.35 0.42 -29.45
N THR A 254 -2.41 0.77 -30.18
CA THR A 254 -3.64 -0.02 -30.27
C THR A 254 -3.58 -1.07 -31.38
N CYS A 255 -2.91 -0.75 -32.49
CA CYS A 255 -2.90 -1.63 -33.67
C CYS A 255 -1.53 -1.83 -34.31
N GLU A 256 -0.47 -1.28 -33.72
CA GLU A 256 0.92 -1.32 -34.21
C GLU A 256 1.15 -0.71 -35.60
N GLY A 257 0.19 0.03 -36.17
CA GLY A 257 0.35 0.73 -37.45
C GLY A 257 1.13 2.04 -37.37
N ASP A 258 1.56 2.57 -38.52
CA ASP A 258 2.33 3.83 -38.65
C ASP A 258 1.45 5.09 -38.53
N HIS A 259 0.66 5.18 -37.47
CA HIS A 259 -0.10 6.37 -37.10
C HIS A 259 -0.15 6.57 -35.57
N PRO A 260 -0.26 7.81 -35.07
CA PRO A 260 -0.43 8.05 -33.65
C PRO A 260 -1.77 7.49 -33.17
N ASN A 261 -1.89 7.19 -31.87
CA ASN A 261 -3.12 6.61 -31.30
C ASN A 261 -4.38 7.48 -31.51
N SER A 262 -4.21 8.80 -31.69
CA SER A 262 -5.31 9.72 -32.01
C SER A 262 -5.93 9.47 -33.39
N ALA A 263 -5.19 8.90 -34.33
CA ALA A 263 -5.62 8.59 -35.69
C ALA A 263 -5.89 7.09 -35.89
N CYS A 264 -6.09 6.33 -34.80
CA CYS A 264 -6.25 4.88 -34.89
C CYS A 264 -7.67 4.48 -35.35
N PRO A 265 -7.84 3.78 -36.49
CA PRO A 265 -9.15 3.38 -36.97
C PRO A 265 -9.81 2.30 -36.10
N LYS A 266 -9.02 1.56 -35.30
CA LYS A 266 -9.54 0.55 -34.35
C LYS A 266 -10.04 1.16 -33.03
N LYS A 267 -9.87 2.47 -32.82
CA LYS A 267 -10.33 3.19 -31.64
C LYS A 267 -11.68 3.88 -31.86
N ALA A 268 -12.12 3.97 -33.12
CA ALA A 268 -13.42 4.54 -33.51
C ALA A 268 -14.57 3.59 -33.20
#